data_AF-A0A3D2CF12-F1
#
_entry.id   AF-A0A3D2CF12-F1
#
_cell.length_a   1.000
_cell.length_b   1.000
_cell.length_c   1.000
_cell.angle_alpha   90.00
_cell.angle_beta   90.00
_cell.angle_gamma   90.00
#
_symmetry.space_group_name_H-M   'P 1'
#
loop_
_entity.id
_entity.type
_entity.pdbx_description
1 polymer ?
#
loop_
_entity_poly.entity_id
_entity_poly.type
_entity_poly.pdbx_seq_one_letter_code
_entity_poly.pdbx_strand_id
1 'polypeptide(L)'
;GWRALEFGSEAVARVLKRLIGRTVIGEIAEFFDAFRALSDRMRDRSVEVRALLRSPQTRFLLVTSPAHTARSEALFFLDVLQEEQMPFGGFLINRAIPAPVHPASALANDLEAARDHLPTEQREKLQEALTAAHRHRSERAAVHQAAIGELQAAGPEGAACWVIPEQPDDLHDLAGLISLAPYLPATVWRTD
;
A
#
# COMPACT_ATOMS: atom_id res chain seq x y z
N GLY A 1 -30.41 -52.69 13.83
CA GLY A 1 -30.34 -51.31 13.34
C GLY A 1 -30.53 -50.29 14.45
N TRP A 2 -31.71 -50.23 15.07
CA TRP A 2 -32.08 -49.13 15.98
C TRP A 2 -31.61 -49.27 17.45
N ARG A 3 -31.51 -50.49 17.99
CA ARG A 3 -31.10 -50.70 19.41
C ARG A 3 -29.62 -50.40 19.70
N ALA A 4 -28.74 -50.47 18.69
CA ALA A 4 -27.32 -50.13 18.85
C ALA A 4 -27.10 -48.61 18.94
N LEU A 5 -27.99 -47.82 18.34
CA LEU A 5 -27.95 -46.36 18.39
C LEU A 5 -28.37 -45.83 19.78
N GLU A 6 -29.37 -46.46 20.41
CA GLU A 6 -29.86 -46.12 21.76
C GLU A 6 -28.83 -46.47 22.86
N PHE A 7 -28.13 -47.60 22.75
CA PHE A 7 -27.05 -47.94 23.69
C PHE A 7 -25.80 -47.05 23.52
N GLY A 8 -25.53 -46.60 22.30
CA GLY A 8 -24.42 -45.68 22.01
C GLY A 8 -24.67 -44.26 22.54
N SER A 9 -25.90 -43.75 22.41
CA SER A 9 -26.25 -42.39 22.86
C SER A 9 -26.26 -42.26 24.39
N GLU A 10 -26.73 -43.27 25.12
CA GLU A 10 -26.67 -43.26 26.60
C GLU A 10 -25.24 -43.33 27.14
N ALA A 11 -24.36 -44.09 26.49
CA ALA A 11 -22.95 -44.16 26.87
C ALA A 11 -22.22 -42.83 26.60
N VAL A 12 -22.43 -42.23 25.43
CA VAL A 12 -21.90 -40.91 25.07
C VAL A 12 -22.45 -39.82 25.99
N ALA A 13 -23.74 -39.83 26.31
CA ALA A 13 -24.35 -38.89 27.24
C ALA A 13 -23.82 -39.05 28.68
N ARG A 14 -23.48 -40.26 29.10
CA ARG A 14 -22.89 -40.54 30.43
C ARG A 14 -21.43 -40.12 30.52
N VAL A 15 -20.67 -40.26 29.42
CA VAL A 15 -19.31 -39.73 29.30
C VAL A 15 -19.32 -38.20 29.23
N LEU A 16 -20.22 -37.61 28.44
CA LEU A 16 -20.44 -36.16 28.40
C LEU A 16 -20.90 -35.61 29.76
N LYS A 17 -21.77 -36.29 30.51
CA LYS A 17 -22.13 -35.91 31.90
C LYS A 17 -20.99 -36.04 32.91
N ARG A 18 -20.04 -36.96 32.69
CA ARG A 18 -18.83 -37.11 33.53
C ARG A 18 -17.76 -36.09 33.18
N LEU A 19 -17.62 -35.74 31.90
CA LEU A 19 -16.74 -34.67 31.40
C LEU A 19 -17.30 -33.29 31.78
N ILE A 20 -18.59 -33.07 31.57
CA ILE A 20 -19.35 -31.89 32.03
C ILE A 20 -19.73 -32.11 33.50
N GLY A 21 -18.74 -32.38 34.35
CA GLY A 21 -18.90 -32.37 35.80
C GLY A 21 -19.06 -30.93 36.32
N ARG A 22 -19.41 -30.78 37.61
CA ARG A 22 -19.37 -29.47 38.30
C ARG A 22 -18.01 -28.77 38.15
N THR A 23 -16.93 -29.55 38.01
CA THR A 23 -15.56 -29.07 37.81
C THR A 23 -15.39 -28.33 36.49
N VAL A 24 -15.85 -28.87 35.36
CA VAL A 24 -15.72 -28.18 34.05
C VAL A 24 -16.59 -26.93 33.97
N ILE A 25 -17.79 -26.95 34.58
CA ILE A 25 -18.62 -25.73 34.69
C ILE A 25 -17.91 -24.67 35.54
N GLY A 26 -17.26 -25.08 36.63
CA GLY A 26 -16.43 -24.20 37.46
C GLY A 26 -15.23 -23.64 36.71
N GLU A 27 -14.49 -24.47 35.98
CA GLU A 27 -13.34 -24.06 35.16
C GLU A 27 -13.73 -23.10 34.03
N ILE A 28 -14.89 -23.31 33.40
CA ILE A 28 -15.43 -22.37 32.39
C ILE A 28 -15.79 -21.03 33.04
N ALA A 29 -16.38 -21.04 34.24
CA ALA A 29 -16.68 -19.81 34.97
C ALA A 29 -15.41 -19.06 35.36
N GLU A 30 -14.40 -19.77 35.89
CA GLU A 30 -13.10 -19.23 36.25
C GLU A 30 -12.34 -18.68 35.03
N PHE A 31 -12.41 -19.38 33.89
CA PHE A 31 -11.92 -18.89 32.61
C PHE A 31 -12.63 -17.60 32.18
N PHE A 32 -13.97 -17.52 32.24
CA PHE A 32 -14.69 -16.32 31.86
C PHE A 32 -14.43 -15.15 32.80
N ASP A 33 -14.25 -15.38 34.10
CA ASP A 33 -13.89 -14.33 35.06
C ASP A 33 -12.47 -13.80 34.80
N ALA A 34 -11.50 -14.69 34.55
CA ALA A 34 -10.15 -14.31 34.15
C ALA A 34 -10.13 -13.61 32.77
N PHE A 35 -10.94 -14.10 31.82
CA PHE A 35 -11.03 -13.56 30.48
C PHE A 35 -11.72 -12.19 30.46
N ARG A 36 -12.71 -11.91 31.31
CA ARG A 36 -13.32 -10.58 31.45
C ARG A 36 -12.26 -9.52 31.75
N ALA A 37 -11.41 -9.77 32.75
CA ALA A 37 -10.35 -8.83 33.13
C ALA A 37 -9.29 -8.65 32.01
N LEU A 38 -9.05 -9.67 31.18
CA LEU A 38 -8.18 -9.54 30.01
C LEU A 38 -8.87 -8.79 28.86
N SER A 39 -10.13 -9.13 28.58
CA SER A 39 -10.96 -8.50 27.55
C SER A 39 -11.15 -7.01 27.82
N ASP A 40 -11.39 -6.63 29.08
CA ASP A 40 -11.53 -5.22 29.48
C ASP A 40 -10.22 -4.47 29.25
N ARG A 41 -9.07 -5.05 29.62
CA ARG A 41 -7.76 -4.44 29.33
C ARG A 41 -7.46 -4.31 27.84
N MET A 42 -7.87 -5.29 27.04
CA MET A 42 -7.75 -5.23 25.57
C MET A 42 -8.65 -4.15 24.97
N ARG A 43 -9.86 -3.97 25.54
CA ARG A 43 -10.80 -2.90 25.18
C ARG A 43 -10.19 -1.53 25.49
N ASP A 44 -9.71 -1.33 26.71
CA ASP A 44 -9.10 -0.07 27.15
C ASP A 44 -7.89 0.29 26.30
N ARG A 45 -7.00 -0.68 26.03
CA ARG A 45 -5.85 -0.47 25.17
C ARG A 45 -6.26 -0.13 23.74
N SER A 46 -7.32 -0.74 23.22
CA SER A 46 -7.85 -0.43 21.89
C SER A 46 -8.37 1.01 21.80
N VAL A 47 -8.97 1.53 22.87
CA VAL A 47 -9.42 2.93 22.96
C VAL A 47 -8.22 3.87 22.98
N GLU A 48 -7.20 3.56 23.78
CA GLU A 48 -5.97 4.37 23.88
C GLU A 48 -5.23 4.44 22.55
N VAL A 49 -5.06 3.30 21.86
CA VAL A 49 -4.43 3.25 20.53
C VAL A 49 -5.25 4.07 19.52
N ARG A 50 -6.58 3.94 19.50
CA ARG A 50 -7.43 4.75 18.62
C ARG A 50 -7.28 6.25 18.89
N ALA A 51 -7.17 6.66 20.16
CA ALA A 51 -6.93 8.05 20.52
C ALA A 51 -5.58 8.55 19.98
N LEU A 52 -4.53 7.73 20.05
CA LEU A 52 -3.22 8.06 19.46
C LEU A 52 -3.28 8.20 17.94
N LEU A 53 -3.99 7.30 17.25
CA LEU A 53 -4.12 7.37 15.78
C LEU A 53 -4.91 8.61 15.32
N ARG A 54 -5.86 9.10 16.13
CA ARG A 54 -6.62 10.34 15.86
C ARG A 54 -5.92 11.60 16.37
N SER A 55 -4.83 11.47 17.12
CA SER A 55 -4.10 12.61 17.68
C SER A 55 -3.56 13.50 16.55
N PRO A 56 -3.58 14.84 16.71
CA PRO A 56 -2.96 15.75 15.74
C PRO A 56 -1.43 15.55 15.59
N GLN A 57 -0.81 14.81 16.52
CA GLN A 57 0.61 14.41 16.46
C GLN A 57 0.86 13.20 15.56
N THR A 58 -0.20 12.52 15.09
CA THR A 58 -0.12 11.37 14.18
C THR A 58 -0.47 11.82 12.77
N ARG A 59 0.24 11.30 11.77
CA ARG A 59 -0.04 11.54 10.35
C ARG A 59 -0.04 10.22 9.59
N PHE A 60 -1.02 10.03 8.71
CA PHE A 60 -1.11 8.88 7.83
C PHE A 60 -0.68 9.24 6.42
N LEU A 61 0.36 8.57 5.92
CA LEU A 61 0.80 8.65 4.54
C LEU A 61 0.28 7.44 3.79
N LEU A 62 -0.50 7.66 2.72
CA LEU A 62 -0.98 6.58 1.89
C LEU A 62 0.03 6.30 0.78
N VAL A 63 0.75 5.18 0.92
CA VAL A 63 1.70 4.68 -0.08
C VAL A 63 0.94 3.89 -1.14
N THR A 64 1.06 4.29 -2.40
CA THR A 64 0.35 3.65 -3.53
C THR A 64 1.21 3.64 -4.79
N SER A 65 0.66 3.22 -5.92
CA SER A 65 1.29 3.34 -7.23
C SER A 65 0.24 3.74 -8.28
N PRO A 66 0.63 4.18 -9.48
CA PRO A 66 -0.32 4.49 -10.56
C PRO A 66 -1.12 3.28 -11.07
N ALA A 67 -0.79 2.06 -10.64
CA ALA A 67 -1.54 0.86 -10.97
C ALA A 67 -2.97 0.95 -10.42
N HIS A 68 -3.95 0.48 -11.21
CA HIS A 68 -5.37 0.60 -10.88
C HIS A 68 -5.72 0.01 -9.50
N THR A 69 -5.26 -1.21 -9.20
CA THR A 69 -5.58 -1.89 -7.93
C THR A 69 -5.07 -1.14 -6.71
N ALA A 70 -3.79 -0.76 -6.71
CA ALA A 70 -3.17 0.01 -5.64
C ALA A 70 -3.82 1.39 -5.47
N ARG A 71 -4.22 2.02 -6.58
CA ARG A 71 -4.93 3.30 -6.57
C ARG A 71 -6.31 3.17 -5.94
N SER A 72 -7.10 2.18 -6.36
CA SER A 72 -8.42 1.95 -5.76
C SER A 72 -8.35 1.67 -4.27
N GLU A 73 -7.35 0.89 -3.82
CA GLU A 73 -7.12 0.62 -2.40
C GLU A 73 -6.74 1.89 -1.62
N ALA A 74 -5.88 2.73 -2.20
CA ALA A 74 -5.51 4.00 -1.57
C ALA A 74 -6.69 4.97 -1.46
N LEU A 75 -7.57 5.03 -2.47
CA LEU A 75 -8.78 5.84 -2.41
C LEU A 75 -9.75 5.31 -1.34
N PHE A 76 -9.95 4.00 -1.27
CA PHE A 76 -10.73 3.39 -0.19
C PHE A 76 -10.15 3.71 1.20
N PHE A 77 -8.84 3.61 1.38
CA PHE A 77 -8.21 3.96 2.65
C PHE A 77 -8.29 5.46 2.97
N LEU A 78 -8.29 6.34 1.96
CA LEU A 78 -8.54 7.75 2.19
C LEU A 78 -9.93 7.97 2.83
N ASP A 79 -10.96 7.30 2.31
CA ASP A 79 -12.31 7.37 2.87
C ASP A 79 -12.32 6.86 4.33
N VAL A 80 -11.66 5.72 4.59
CA VAL A 80 -11.54 5.17 5.96
C VAL A 80 -10.86 6.15 6.91
N LEU A 81 -9.78 6.82 6.48
CA LEU A 81 -9.10 7.82 7.31
C LEU A 81 -10.02 9.01 7.62
N GLN A 82 -10.83 9.44 6.66
CA GLN A 82 -11.80 10.53 6.87
C GLN A 82 -12.92 10.12 7.83
N GLU A 83 -13.52 8.94 7.64
CA GLU A 83 -14.58 8.39 8.51
C GLU A 83 -14.10 8.21 9.95
N GLU A 84 -12.87 7.70 10.11
CA GLU A 84 -12.26 7.47 11.42
C GLU A 84 -11.58 8.70 12.02
N GLN A 85 -11.67 9.87 11.36
CA GLN A 85 -11.07 11.14 11.81
C GLN A 85 -9.56 11.02 12.08
N MET A 86 -8.87 10.24 11.26
CA MET A 86 -7.42 10.06 11.33
C MET A 86 -6.71 11.10 10.44
N PRO A 87 -5.69 11.83 10.94
CA PRO A 87 -5.09 12.91 10.17
C PRO A 87 -4.33 12.40 8.93
N PHE A 88 -4.88 12.66 7.75
CA PHE A 88 -4.21 12.39 6.48
C PHE A 88 -3.04 13.35 6.26
N GLY A 89 -1.88 12.81 5.88
CA GLY A 89 -0.64 13.56 5.63
C GLY A 89 -0.29 13.70 4.15
N GLY A 90 -0.93 12.94 3.25
CA GLY A 90 -0.67 13.00 1.82
C GLY A 90 -0.45 11.62 1.18
N PHE A 91 -0.33 11.64 -0.14
CA PHE A 91 -0.04 10.47 -0.96
C PHE A 91 1.45 10.34 -1.26
N LEU A 92 1.97 9.12 -1.18
CA LEU A 92 3.29 8.75 -1.63
C LEU A 92 3.14 7.76 -2.79
N ILE A 93 3.27 8.26 -4.01
CA ILE A 93 3.02 7.53 -5.24
C ILE A 93 4.33 6.89 -5.70
N ASN A 94 4.50 5.63 -5.34
CA ASN A 94 5.65 4.81 -5.67
C ASN A 94 5.58 4.27 -7.11
N ARG A 95 6.76 3.98 -7.69
CA ARG A 95 6.91 3.35 -9.01
C ARG A 95 6.23 4.13 -10.14
N ALA A 96 6.28 5.46 -10.09
CA ALA A 96 5.79 6.29 -11.17
C ALA A 96 6.74 6.26 -12.38
N ILE A 97 6.19 6.43 -13.58
CA ILE A 97 6.99 6.51 -14.80
C ILE A 97 7.02 7.97 -15.20
N PRO A 98 8.15 8.66 -15.03
CA PRO A 98 8.24 10.05 -15.42
C PRO A 98 8.28 10.17 -16.95
N ALA A 99 7.74 11.29 -17.44
CA ALA A 99 7.87 11.67 -18.84
C ALA A 99 9.35 11.67 -19.27
N PRO A 100 9.64 11.36 -20.55
CA PRO A 100 11.00 11.48 -21.06
C PRO A 100 11.55 12.89 -20.83
N VAL A 101 12.79 12.98 -20.34
CA VAL A 101 13.47 14.26 -20.09
C VAL A 101 13.76 14.99 -21.39
N HIS A 102 14.05 14.25 -22.46
CA HIS A 102 14.37 14.79 -23.78
C HIS A 102 13.18 14.61 -24.72
N PRO A 103 12.83 15.64 -25.52
CA PRO A 103 11.79 15.52 -26.52
C PRO A 103 12.23 14.60 -27.66
N ALA A 104 11.28 14.01 -28.39
CA ALA A 104 11.55 13.19 -29.57
C ALA A 104 12.40 13.91 -30.63
N SER A 105 12.32 15.25 -30.72
CA SER A 105 13.14 16.04 -31.64
C SER A 105 14.62 16.04 -31.28
N ALA A 106 14.97 15.98 -29.99
CA ALA A 106 16.37 15.90 -29.56
C ALA A 106 17.02 14.59 -30.06
N LEU A 107 16.25 13.49 -30.04
CA LEU A 107 16.70 12.20 -30.55
C LEU A 107 17.09 12.25 -32.03
N ALA A 108 16.27 12.92 -32.85
CA ALA A 108 16.56 13.09 -34.28
C ALA A 108 17.86 13.87 -34.51
N ASN A 109 18.07 14.93 -33.72
CA ASN A 109 19.29 15.74 -33.80
C ASN A 109 20.54 14.93 -33.41
N ASP A 110 20.46 14.12 -32.36
CA ASP A 110 21.58 13.29 -31.89
C ASP A 110 21.97 12.22 -32.93
N LEU A 111 20.98 11.62 -33.60
CA LEU A 111 21.21 10.64 -34.66
C LEU A 111 21.81 11.25 -35.93
N GLU A 112 21.38 12.46 -36.30
CA GLU A 112 21.99 13.21 -37.39
C GLU A 112 23.44 13.61 -37.07
N ALA A 113 23.73 14.01 -35.83
CA ALA A 113 25.10 14.29 -35.41
C ALA A 113 26.00 13.05 -35.45
N ALA A 114 25.44 11.86 -35.20
CA ALA A 114 26.14 10.58 -35.30
C ALA A 114 26.25 10.03 -36.74
N ARG A 115 25.83 10.79 -37.76
CA ARG A 115 25.76 10.32 -39.15
C ARG A 115 27.07 9.75 -39.66
N ASP A 116 28.18 10.43 -39.40
CA ASP A 116 29.47 10.04 -39.95
C ASP A 116 30.15 8.89 -39.15
N HIS A 117 29.56 8.53 -37.99
CA HIS A 117 30.08 7.49 -37.10
C HIS A 117 29.33 6.15 -37.22
N LEU A 118 28.15 6.14 -37.84
CA LEU A 118 27.31 4.96 -37.96
C LEU A 118 26.88 4.72 -39.42
N PRO A 119 27.04 3.49 -39.95
CA PRO A 119 26.43 3.05 -41.19
C PRO A 119 24.93 3.34 -41.23
N THR A 120 24.40 3.70 -42.41
CA THR A 120 23.00 4.09 -42.61
C THR A 120 22.00 3.06 -42.06
N GLU A 121 22.20 1.77 -42.37
CA GLU A 121 21.29 0.70 -41.91
C GLU A 121 21.22 0.60 -40.37
N GLN A 122 22.35 0.78 -39.69
CA GLN A 122 22.40 0.74 -38.22
C GLN A 122 21.74 1.96 -37.61
N ARG A 123 21.89 3.13 -38.26
CA ARG A 123 21.23 4.37 -37.84
C ARG A 123 19.72 4.29 -37.98
N GLU A 124 19.21 3.75 -39.08
CA GLU A 124 17.78 3.56 -39.31
C GLU A 124 17.16 2.63 -38.24
N LYS A 125 17.82 1.49 -37.95
CA LYS A 125 17.39 0.58 -36.88
C LYS A 125 17.40 1.25 -35.50
N LEU A 126 18.45 2.02 -35.20
CA LEU A 126 18.56 2.73 -33.92
C LEU A 126 17.49 3.81 -33.79
N GLN A 127 17.22 4.55 -34.88
CA GLN A 127 16.17 5.56 -34.94
C GLN A 127 14.79 4.95 -34.67
N GLU A 128 14.49 3.84 -35.34
CA GLU A 128 13.23 3.12 -35.14
C GLU A 128 13.09 2.65 -33.69
N ALA A 129 14.12 1.99 -33.13
CA ALA A 129 14.11 1.48 -31.77
C ALA A 129 13.96 2.59 -30.72
N LEU A 130 14.72 3.68 -30.84
CA LEU A 130 14.67 4.80 -29.89
C LEU A 130 13.36 5.59 -30.02
N THR A 131 12.82 5.75 -31.23
CA THR A 131 11.51 6.40 -31.44
C THR A 131 10.39 5.56 -30.83
N ALA A 132 10.42 4.24 -31.03
CA ALA A 132 9.46 3.31 -30.44
C ALA A 132 9.55 3.33 -28.90
N ALA A 133 10.76 3.28 -28.35
CA ALA A 133 10.99 3.34 -26.90
C ALA A 133 10.51 4.68 -26.29
N HIS A 134 10.81 5.81 -26.96
CA HIS A 134 10.37 7.14 -26.54
C HIS A 134 8.84 7.25 -26.55
N ARG A 135 8.19 6.77 -27.61
CA ARG A 135 6.72 6.73 -27.70
C ARG A 135 6.12 5.89 -26.58
N HIS A 136 6.59 4.66 -26.42
CA HIS A 136 6.10 3.75 -25.38
C HIS A 136 6.24 4.34 -23.97
N ARG A 137 7.39 4.96 -23.68
CA ARG A 137 7.61 5.63 -22.40
C ARG A 137 6.68 6.84 -22.21
N SER A 138 6.47 7.63 -23.26
CA SER A 138 5.58 8.80 -23.22
C SER A 138 4.13 8.40 -22.96
N GLU A 139 3.65 7.35 -23.63
CA GLU A 139 2.31 6.81 -23.43
C GLU A 139 2.11 6.32 -21.98
N ARG A 140 3.07 5.54 -21.46
CA ARG A 140 3.03 5.07 -20.07
C ARG A 140 3.08 6.22 -19.05
N ALA A 141 3.94 7.20 -19.29
CA ALA A 141 4.03 8.38 -18.44
C ALA A 141 2.73 9.19 -18.43
N ALA A 142 2.07 9.35 -19.59
CA ALA A 142 0.78 10.03 -19.68
C ALA A 142 -0.32 9.30 -18.89
N VAL A 143 -0.38 7.96 -19.00
CA VAL A 143 -1.31 7.14 -18.20
C VAL A 143 -1.04 7.31 -16.70
N HIS A 144 0.23 7.25 -16.29
CA HIS A 144 0.61 7.43 -14.89
C HIS A 144 0.28 8.85 -14.40
N GLN A 145 0.50 9.88 -15.22
CA GLN A 145 0.18 11.27 -14.88
C GLN A 145 -1.33 11.47 -14.68
N ALA A 146 -2.17 10.86 -15.51
CA ALA A 146 -3.62 10.90 -15.33
C ALA A 146 -4.04 10.22 -14.01
N ALA A 147 -3.49 9.03 -13.72
CA ALA A 147 -3.74 8.31 -12.48
C ALA A 147 -3.28 9.08 -11.22
N ILE A 148 -2.16 9.79 -11.31
CA ILE A 148 -1.67 10.70 -10.25
C ILE A 148 -2.65 11.86 -10.07
N GLY A 149 -3.16 12.42 -11.16
CA GLY A 149 -4.18 13.48 -11.12
C GLY A 149 -5.47 13.04 -10.43
N GLU A 150 -5.92 11.81 -10.66
CA GLU A 150 -7.08 11.23 -9.96
C GLU A 150 -6.87 11.18 -8.44
N LEU A 151 -5.69 10.72 -7.99
CA LEU A 151 -5.34 10.69 -6.56
C LEU A 151 -5.28 12.10 -5.95
N GLN A 152 -4.66 13.04 -6.65
CA GLN A 152 -4.57 14.44 -6.22
C GLN A 152 -5.95 15.09 -6.09
N ALA A 153 -6.87 14.81 -7.02
CA ALA A 153 -8.22 15.34 -7.01
C ALA A 153 -9.11 14.73 -5.92
N ALA A 154 -8.85 13.48 -5.51
CA ALA A 154 -9.59 12.83 -4.43
C ALA A 154 -9.12 13.26 -3.03
N GLY A 155 -7.85 13.65 -2.89
CA GLY A 155 -7.31 14.16 -1.63
C GLY A 155 -7.94 15.49 -1.21
N PRO A 156 -7.88 15.85 0.09
CA PRO A 156 -8.24 17.19 0.55
C PRO A 156 -7.48 18.28 -0.22
N GLU A 157 -8.08 19.46 -0.34
CA GLU A 157 -7.43 20.59 -1.00
C GLU A 157 -6.09 20.93 -0.32
N GLY A 158 -5.03 21.06 -1.13
CA GLY A 158 -3.67 21.30 -0.63
C GLY A 158 -2.98 20.07 -0.02
N ALA A 159 -3.60 18.88 -0.09
CA ALA A 159 -2.95 17.65 0.34
C ALA A 159 -1.66 17.39 -0.44
N ALA A 160 -0.60 17.04 0.28
CA ALA A 160 0.68 16.78 -0.33
C ALA A 160 0.66 15.46 -1.14
N CYS A 161 1.39 15.46 -2.24
CA CYS A 161 1.52 14.31 -3.12
C CYS A 161 2.96 14.21 -3.61
N TRP A 162 3.66 13.17 -3.17
CA TRP A 162 5.06 12.90 -3.53
C TRP A 162 5.13 11.79 -4.54
N VAL A 163 5.81 12.04 -5.65
CA VAL A 163 5.94 11.08 -6.75
C VAL A 163 7.35 10.51 -6.74
N ILE A 164 7.44 9.19 -6.53
CA ILE A 164 8.70 8.45 -6.52
C ILE A 164 8.80 7.66 -7.82
N PRO A 165 9.81 7.92 -8.66
CA PRO A 165 9.99 7.19 -9.89
C PRO A 165 10.33 5.72 -9.62
N GLU A 166 9.92 4.85 -10.53
CA GLU A 166 10.37 3.45 -10.55
C GLU A 166 11.90 3.39 -10.59
N GLN A 167 12.49 2.66 -9.65
CA GLN A 167 13.94 2.48 -9.57
C GLN A 167 14.36 1.38 -10.55
N PRO A 168 15.51 1.54 -11.24
CA PRO A 168 15.99 0.54 -12.21
C PRO A 168 16.41 -0.76 -11.55
N ASP A 169 16.92 -0.69 -10.33
CA ASP A 169 17.43 -1.81 -9.53
C ASP A 169 16.59 -1.99 -8.26
N ASP A 170 16.66 -3.19 -7.69
CA ASP A 170 15.96 -3.50 -6.45
C ASP A 170 16.60 -2.78 -5.24
N LEU A 171 15.78 -2.25 -4.36
CA LEU A 171 16.24 -1.48 -3.19
C LEU A 171 16.49 -2.41 -2.00
N HIS A 172 17.73 -2.81 -1.80
CA HIS A 172 18.12 -3.79 -0.77
C HIS A 172 19.36 -3.40 0.04
N ASP A 173 19.89 -2.19 -0.18
CA ASP A 173 21.03 -1.65 0.56
C ASP A 173 20.78 -0.19 0.99
N LEU A 174 21.69 0.32 1.81
CA LEU A 174 21.60 1.69 2.31
C LEU A 174 21.78 2.73 1.19
N ALA A 175 22.56 2.42 0.16
CA ALA A 175 22.78 3.33 -0.97
C ALA A 175 21.48 3.55 -1.76
N GLY A 176 20.71 2.48 -1.99
CA GLY A 176 19.37 2.53 -2.57
C GLY A 176 18.37 3.25 -1.68
N LEU A 177 18.43 3.09 -0.35
CA LEU A 177 17.58 3.89 0.53
C LEU A 177 17.91 5.39 0.46
N ILE A 178 19.19 5.74 0.35
CA ILE A 178 19.63 7.13 0.18
C ILE A 178 19.20 7.69 -1.19
N SER A 179 19.17 6.86 -2.24
CA SER A 179 18.71 7.31 -3.56
C SER A 179 17.24 7.72 -3.60
N LEU A 180 16.42 7.24 -2.64
CA LEU A 180 15.03 7.68 -2.47
C LEU A 180 14.90 9.06 -1.83
N ALA A 181 15.90 9.52 -1.07
CA ALA A 181 15.82 10.74 -0.28
C ALA A 181 15.35 11.99 -1.05
N PRO A 182 15.76 12.24 -2.31
CA PRO A 182 15.28 13.40 -3.08
C PRO A 182 13.78 13.40 -3.39
N TYR A 183 13.13 12.23 -3.34
CA TYR A 183 11.71 12.05 -3.66
C TYR A 183 10.82 12.02 -2.42
N LEU A 184 11.42 11.89 -1.23
CA LEU A 184 10.71 11.82 0.03
C LEU A 184 10.53 13.21 0.65
N PRO A 185 9.46 13.43 1.40
CA PRO A 185 9.25 14.72 2.04
C PRO A 185 10.29 15.04 3.10
N ALA A 186 10.91 16.22 2.99
CA ALA A 186 11.82 16.73 4.00
C ALA A 186 11.12 17.16 5.30
N THR A 187 9.83 17.55 5.23
CA THR A 187 9.17 18.31 6.34
C THR A 187 7.71 17.94 6.62
N VAL A 188 7.26 16.69 6.44
CA VAL A 188 5.89 16.29 6.87
C VAL A 188 5.65 16.51 8.37
N TRP A 189 6.73 16.70 9.13
CA TRP A 189 6.77 16.58 10.59
C TRP A 189 6.64 17.90 11.36
N ARG A 190 6.47 19.05 10.69
CA ARG A 190 6.25 20.32 11.40
C ARG A 190 4.78 20.46 11.79
N THR A 191 4.49 20.12 13.05
CA THR A 191 3.37 20.71 13.78
C THR A 191 3.74 22.16 14.08
N ASP A 192 2.97 23.11 13.57
CA ASP A 192 2.94 24.47 14.12
C ASP A 192 2.56 24.43 15.62
#